data_AF-D0DT01-F1
#
_entry.id   AF-D0DT01-F1
#
_cell.length_a   1.000
_cell.length_b   1.000
_cell.length_c   1.000
_cell.angle_alpha   90.00
_cell.angle_beta   90.00
_cell.angle_gamma   90.00
#
_symmetry.space_group_name_H-M   'P 1'
#
loop_
_entity.id
_entity.type
_entity.pdbx_description
1 polymer ?
#
loop_
_entity_poly.entity_id
_entity_poly.type
_entity_poly.pdbx_seq_one_letter_code
_entity_poly.pdbx_strand_id
1 'polypeptide(L)'
;MSYRKLGRTSSQRKALLRDLTTSLIVNGSITTTEPRAKEVRKTMDQMITLAKKGDLASRRKAAAFVRNVVADVKEDGDDIKIQSALQNLFEDIAPKYADRNGGYTRILKTMPRRGDGAKMVILELV
;
A
#
# COMPACT_ATOMS: atom_id res chain seq x y z
N MET A 1 12.32 -14.71 10.44
CA MET A 1 12.23 -13.32 9.92
C MET A 1 11.96 -12.35 11.08
N SER A 2 12.93 -11.49 11.40
CA SER A 2 12.76 -10.42 12.39
C SER A 2 11.77 -9.38 11.83
N TYR A 3 10.77 -8.97 12.62
CA TYR A 3 9.81 -7.92 12.26
C TYR A 3 9.83 -6.82 13.32
N ARG A 4 9.62 -5.56 12.93
CA ARG A 4 9.60 -4.45 13.89
C ARG A 4 8.30 -4.47 14.69
N LYS A 5 8.38 -4.26 16.01
CA LYS A 5 7.19 -4.14 16.87
C LYS A 5 6.46 -2.80 16.71
N LEU A 6 7.11 -1.76 16.18
CA LEU A 6 6.55 -0.41 15.94
C LEU A 6 5.92 0.24 17.18
N GLY A 7 6.37 -0.17 18.38
CA GLY A 7 5.80 0.28 19.66
C GLY A 7 4.30 -0.01 19.82
N ARG A 8 3.79 -1.06 19.16
CA ARG A 8 2.36 -1.42 19.15
C ARG A 8 2.15 -2.89 19.47
N THR A 9 0.99 -3.20 20.06
CA THR A 9 0.54 -4.59 20.22
C THR A 9 0.30 -5.24 18.86
N SER A 10 0.21 -6.57 18.82
CA SER A 10 0.09 -7.32 17.55
C SER A 10 -1.12 -6.89 16.71
N SER A 11 -2.28 -6.75 17.36
CA SER A 11 -3.53 -6.33 16.71
C SER A 11 -3.44 -4.92 16.14
N GLN A 12 -2.95 -3.96 16.94
CA GLN A 12 -2.75 -2.56 16.53
C GLN A 12 -1.74 -2.44 15.37
N ARG A 13 -0.65 -3.20 15.42
CA ARG A 13 0.35 -3.20 14.35
C ARG A 13 -0.24 -3.76 13.06
N LYS A 14 -1.01 -4.84 13.12
CA LYS A 14 -1.68 -5.41 11.95
C LYS A 14 -2.65 -4.40 11.33
N ALA A 15 -3.45 -3.72 12.14
CA ALA A 15 -4.34 -2.65 11.67
C ALA A 15 -3.55 -1.51 11.00
N LEU A 16 -2.50 -1.00 11.65
CA LEU A 16 -1.67 0.09 11.12
C LEU A 16 -1.06 -0.25 9.74
N LEU A 17 -0.50 -1.46 9.58
CA LEU A 17 0.11 -1.86 8.30
C LEU A 17 -0.94 -2.00 7.20
N ARG A 18 -2.12 -2.53 7.54
CA ARG A 18 -3.26 -2.62 6.64
C ARG A 18 -3.75 -1.24 6.19
N ASP A 19 -3.83 -0.29 7.12
CA ASP A 19 -4.28 1.07 6.82
C ASP A 19 -3.26 1.80 5.92
N LEU A 20 -1.97 1.78 6.29
CA LEU A 20 -0.91 2.42 5.49
C LEU A 20 -0.75 1.81 4.09
N THR A 21 -0.88 0.49 3.95
CA THR A 21 -0.80 -0.17 2.64
C THR A 21 -1.99 0.23 1.78
N THR A 22 -3.19 0.31 2.37
CA THR A 22 -4.39 0.77 1.63
C THR A 22 -4.22 2.23 1.20
N SER A 23 -3.75 3.12 2.09
CA SER A 23 -3.49 4.51 1.73
C SER A 23 -2.45 4.66 0.61
N LEU A 24 -1.44 3.80 0.57
CA LEU A 24 -0.46 3.79 -0.52
C LEU A 24 -1.08 3.34 -1.85
N ILE A 25 -1.97 2.35 -1.83
CA ILE A 25 -2.73 1.92 -3.01
C ILE A 25 -3.59 3.07 -3.56
N VAL A 26 -4.28 3.79 -2.68
CA VAL A 26 -5.19 4.88 -3.08
C VAL A 26 -4.41 6.09 -3.61
N ASN A 27 -3.40 6.54 -2.88
CA ASN A 27 -2.74 7.82 -3.18
C ASN A 27 -1.49 7.70 -4.08
N GLY A 28 -0.96 6.49 -4.27
CA GLY A 28 0.31 6.24 -4.96
C GLY A 28 1.57 6.67 -4.19
N SER A 29 1.45 7.61 -3.24
CA SER A 29 2.53 8.01 -2.34
C SER A 29 1.99 8.34 -0.93
N ILE A 30 2.80 8.08 0.10
CA ILE A 30 2.50 8.45 1.49
C ILE A 30 3.73 8.98 2.21
N THR A 31 3.53 9.93 3.12
CA THR A 31 4.59 10.43 4.01
C THR A 31 4.44 9.80 5.40
N THR A 32 5.45 9.07 5.86
CA THR A 32 5.41 8.37 7.15
C THR A 32 6.80 8.31 7.80
N THR A 33 6.91 7.65 8.96
CA THR A 33 8.21 7.46 9.60
C THR A 33 9.00 6.32 8.94
N GLU A 34 10.32 6.46 8.90
CA GLU A 34 11.22 5.46 8.30
C GLU A 34 10.94 4.00 8.74
N PRO A 35 10.78 3.69 10.04
CA PRO A 35 10.49 2.30 10.45
C PRO A 35 9.14 1.80 9.94
N ARG A 36 8.11 2.66 9.84
CA ARG A 36 6.81 2.26 9.30
C ARG A 36 6.90 1.98 7.80
N ALA A 37 7.55 2.87 7.04
CA ALA A 37 7.72 2.69 5.60
C ALA A 37 8.45 1.38 5.25
N LYS A 38 9.48 1.02 6.01
CA LYS A 38 10.21 -0.24 5.79
C LYS A 38 9.36 -1.49 6.01
N GLU A 39 8.40 -1.46 6.95
CA GLU A 39 7.45 -2.57 7.13
C GLU A 39 6.36 -2.57 6.05
N VAL A 40 5.85 -1.39 5.67
CA VAL A 40 4.82 -1.24 4.62
C VAL A 40 5.35 -1.66 3.25
N ARG A 41 6.64 -1.44 2.95
CA ARG A 41 7.29 -1.95 1.74
C ARG A 41 7.04 -3.46 1.57
N LYS A 42 7.23 -4.24 2.65
CA LYS A 42 7.06 -5.69 2.60
C LYS A 42 5.61 -6.09 2.34
N THR A 43 4.65 -5.42 2.98
CA THR A 43 3.23 -5.72 2.76
C THR A 43 2.78 -5.30 1.38
N MET A 44 3.24 -4.14 0.88
CA MET A 44 2.92 -3.67 -0.47
C MET A 44 3.49 -4.59 -1.54
N ASP A 45 4.76 -5.03 -1.41
CA ASP A 45 5.37 -5.95 -2.36
C ASP A 45 4.60 -7.28 -2.45
N GLN A 46 4.09 -7.78 -1.31
CA GLN A 46 3.22 -8.95 -1.27
C GLN A 46 1.88 -8.70 -1.97
N MET A 47 1.24 -7.55 -1.74
CA MET A 47 -0.05 -7.22 -2.36
C MET A 47 0.06 -7.09 -3.88
N ILE A 48 1.08 -6.41 -4.39
CA ILE A 48 1.32 -6.30 -5.85
C ILE A 48 1.63 -7.69 -6.44
N THR A 49 2.41 -8.53 -5.73
CA THR A 49 2.71 -9.88 -6.20
C THR A 49 1.44 -10.75 -6.29
N LEU A 50 0.51 -10.63 -5.34
CA LEU A 50 -0.80 -11.28 -5.43
C LEU A 50 -1.62 -10.72 -6.59
N ALA A 51 -1.59 -9.40 -6.79
CA ALA A 51 -2.35 -8.75 -7.84
C ALA A 51 -1.86 -9.16 -9.25
N LYS A 52 -0.54 -9.27 -9.44
CA LYS A 52 0.07 -9.78 -10.68
C LYS A 52 -0.34 -11.20 -11.05
N LYS A 53 -0.69 -12.05 -10.07
CA LYS A 53 -1.17 -13.41 -10.36
C LYS A 53 -2.57 -13.42 -10.97
N GLY A 54 -3.41 -12.44 -10.62
CA GLY A 54 -4.75 -12.25 -11.20
C GLY A 54 -5.80 -13.31 -10.89
N ASP A 55 -5.47 -14.40 -10.17
CA ASP A 55 -6.41 -15.48 -9.88
C ASP A 55 -7.40 -15.13 -8.73
N LEU A 56 -8.55 -15.81 -8.71
CA LEU A 56 -9.60 -15.59 -7.70
C LEU A 56 -9.08 -15.82 -6.27
N ALA A 57 -8.19 -16.79 -6.06
CA ALA A 57 -7.64 -17.06 -4.74
C ALA A 57 -6.70 -15.94 -4.28
N SER A 58 -5.86 -15.40 -5.17
CA SER A 58 -5.06 -14.21 -4.85
C SER A 58 -5.93 -12.97 -4.58
N ARG A 59 -7.03 -12.78 -5.32
CA ARG A 59 -7.98 -11.68 -5.07
C ARG A 59 -8.62 -11.78 -3.69
N ARG A 60 -9.03 -12.98 -3.26
CA ARG A 60 -9.56 -13.23 -1.90
C ARG A 60 -8.50 -12.98 -0.81
N LYS A 61 -7.24 -13.39 -1.05
CA LYS A 61 -6.13 -13.14 -0.10
C LYS A 61 -5.82 -11.65 0.03
N ALA A 62 -5.80 -10.91 -1.07
CA ALA A 62 -5.62 -9.46 -1.05
C ALA A 62 -6.80 -8.77 -0.33
N ALA A 63 -8.04 -9.16 -0.60
CA ALA A 63 -9.23 -8.61 0.07
C ALA A 63 -9.25 -8.84 1.59
N ALA A 64 -8.69 -9.94 2.08
CA ALA A 64 -8.55 -10.18 3.51
C ALA A 64 -7.61 -9.17 4.21
N PHE A 65 -6.65 -8.60 3.46
CA PHE A 65 -5.67 -7.65 3.98
C PHE A 65 -5.97 -6.20 3.64
N VAL A 66 -6.44 -5.86 2.45
CA VAL A 66 -6.73 -4.46 2.04
C VAL A 66 -8.03 -3.97 2.70
N ARG A 67 -8.13 -2.68 3.04
CA ARG A 67 -9.39 -2.12 3.58
C ARG A 67 -10.39 -1.88 2.46
N ASN A 68 -11.68 -1.98 2.79
CA ASN A 68 -12.75 -1.63 1.86
C ASN A 68 -12.90 -0.11 1.83
N VAL A 69 -12.18 0.53 0.92
CA VAL A 69 -12.14 1.99 0.75
C VAL A 69 -12.29 2.28 -0.74
N VAL A 70 -13.01 3.36 -1.07
CA VAL A 70 -13.11 3.88 -2.43
C VAL A 70 -11.79 4.57 -2.77
N ALA A 71 -11.16 4.16 -3.88
CA ALA A 71 -9.91 4.72 -4.34
C ALA A 71 -10.14 5.84 -5.36
N ASP A 72 -11.05 5.63 -6.29
CA ASP A 72 -11.33 6.60 -7.36
C ASP A 72 -12.80 6.56 -7.76
N VAL A 73 -13.31 7.69 -8.22
CA VAL A 73 -14.65 7.84 -8.78
C VAL A 73 -14.46 8.48 -10.15
N LYS A 74 -14.54 7.65 -11.19
CA LYS A 74 -14.43 8.12 -12.57
C LYS A 74 -15.83 8.32 -13.13
N GLU A 75 -16.11 9.53 -13.59
CA GLU A 75 -17.31 9.86 -14.34
C GLU A 75 -16.96 9.83 -15.83
N ASP A 76 -17.40 8.78 -16.53
CA ASP A 76 -17.27 8.66 -17.99
C ASP A 76 -18.65 8.92 -18.62
N GLY A 77 -19.01 10.20 -18.78
CA GLY A 77 -20.33 10.59 -19.31
C GLY A 77 -21.45 10.32 -18.30
N ASP A 78 -22.43 9.48 -18.66
CA ASP A 78 -23.55 9.09 -17.78
C ASP A 78 -23.21 7.93 -16.82
N ASP A 79 -22.04 7.29 -16.98
CA ASP A 79 -21.62 6.15 -16.17
C ASP A 79 -20.66 6.59 -15.03
N ILE A 80 -21.08 6.37 -13.78
CA ILE A 80 -20.27 6.59 -12.58
C ILE A 80 -19.60 5.27 -12.17
N LYS A 81 -18.29 5.15 -12.39
CA LYS A 81 -17.50 3.99 -11.95
C LYS A 81 -16.80 4.27 -10.63
N ILE A 82 -17.28 3.60 -9.58
CA ILE A 82 -16.65 3.63 -8.26
C ILE A 82 -15.62 2.50 -8.18
N GLN A 83 -14.33 2.85 -8.18
CA GLN A 83 -13.24 1.90 -8.03
C GLN A 83 -12.84 1.78 -6.55
N SER A 84 -12.95 0.57 -6.01
CA SER A 84 -12.38 0.23 -4.70
C SER A 84 -10.86 0.16 -4.75
N ALA A 85 -10.19 0.31 -3.60
CA ALA A 85 -8.75 0.10 -3.49
C ALA A 85 -8.31 -1.29 -3.97
N LEU A 86 -9.16 -2.31 -3.79
CA LEU A 86 -8.88 -3.65 -4.31
C LEU A 86 -8.91 -3.65 -5.85
N GLN A 87 -9.87 -2.98 -6.48
CA GLN A 87 -9.94 -2.89 -7.95
C GLN A 87 -8.75 -2.11 -8.50
N ASN A 88 -8.46 -0.92 -7.96
CA ASN A 88 -7.29 -0.12 -8.35
C ASN A 88 -5.98 -0.95 -8.28
N LEU A 89 -5.79 -1.75 -7.22
CA LEU A 89 -4.63 -2.62 -7.10
C LEU A 89 -4.49 -3.63 -8.27
N PHE A 90 -5.58 -4.23 -8.72
CA PHE A 90 -5.55 -5.28 -9.76
C PHE A 90 -5.63 -4.71 -11.19
N GLU A 91 -6.38 -3.63 -11.38
CA GLU A 91 -6.67 -3.05 -12.69
C GLU A 91 -5.63 -2.01 -13.11
N ASP A 92 -5.19 -1.14 -12.19
CA ASP A 92 -4.32 0.00 -12.52
C ASP A 92 -2.87 -0.24 -12.08
N ILE A 93 -2.66 -0.75 -10.85
CA ILE A 93 -1.31 -0.90 -10.28
C ILE A 93 -0.62 -2.15 -10.80
N ALA A 94 -1.26 -3.31 -10.77
CA ALA A 94 -0.62 -4.58 -11.13
C ALA A 94 -0.09 -4.61 -12.57
N PRO A 95 -0.83 -4.13 -13.60
CA PRO A 95 -0.34 -4.16 -14.98
C PRO A 95 0.90 -3.27 -15.19
N LYS A 96 1.01 -2.13 -14.49
CA LYS A 96 2.20 -1.25 -14.55
C LYS A 96 3.49 -1.96 -14.11
N TYR A 97 3.35 -3.01 -13.29
CA TYR A 97 4.48 -3.78 -12.77
C TYR A 97 4.59 -5.19 -13.34
N ALA A 98 3.92 -5.50 -14.44
CA ALA A 98 3.92 -6.83 -15.05
C ALA A 98 5.37 -7.35 -15.28
N ASP A 99 6.25 -6.51 -15.80
CA ASP A 99 7.63 -6.89 -16.13
C ASP A 99 8.61 -6.81 -14.95
N ARG A 100 8.20 -6.20 -13.83
CA ARG A 100 9.09 -5.99 -12.68
C ARG A 100 9.02 -7.14 -11.68
N ASN A 101 10.17 -7.71 -11.32
CA ASN A 101 10.29 -8.78 -10.32
C ASN A 101 10.68 -8.23 -8.94
N GLY A 102 9.73 -7.55 -8.28
CA GLY A 102 9.90 -7.00 -6.93
C GLY A 102 10.48 -5.60 -6.88
N GLY A 103 10.49 -4.99 -5.69
CA GLY A 103 10.95 -3.61 -5.51
C GLY A 103 10.01 -2.60 -6.17
N TYR A 104 8.72 -2.69 -5.86
CA TYR A 104 7.70 -1.82 -6.45
C TYR A 104 7.60 -0.45 -5.76
N THR A 105 8.26 -0.30 -4.60
CA THR A 105 8.22 0.94 -3.81
C THR A 105 9.61 1.54 -3.62
N ARG A 106 9.68 2.87 -3.62
CA ARG A 106 10.88 3.64 -3.27
C ARG A 106 10.65 4.40 -1.96
N ILE A 107 11.72 4.50 -1.16
CA ILE A 107 11.73 5.31 0.07
C ILE A 107 12.67 6.49 -0.15
N LEU A 108 12.14 7.70 -0.08
CA LEU A 108 12.88 8.95 -0.12
C LEU A 108 12.97 9.53 1.29
N LYS A 109 14.18 9.82 1.76
CA LYS A 109 14.37 10.44 3.08
C LYS A 109 14.00 11.91 3.01
N THR A 110 13.28 12.37 4.02
CA THR A 110 12.94 13.79 4.18
C THR A 110 13.52 14.34 5.48
N MET A 111 13.27 15.62 5.76
CA MET A 111 13.71 16.25 6.99
C MET A 111 13.04 15.60 8.22
N PRO A 112 13.75 15.52 9.36
CA PRO A 112 13.13 15.10 10.62
C PRO A 112 11.91 15.96 10.95
N ARG A 113 10.88 15.34 11.51
CA ARG A 113 9.66 16.04 11.90
C ARG A 113 9.97 17.00 13.06
N ARG A 114 9.49 18.24 12.94
CA ARG A 114 9.53 19.22 14.04
C ARG A 114 8.66 18.75 15.19
N GLY A 115 9.22 18.73 16.41
CA GLY A 115 8.54 18.33 17.64
C GLY A 115 9.13 17.07 18.27
N ASP A 116 9.07 15.94 17.57
CA ASP A 116 9.55 14.64 18.07
C ASP A 116 10.87 14.18 17.41
N GLY A 117 11.39 14.92 16.43
CA GLY A 117 12.63 14.58 15.73
C GLY A 117 12.53 13.28 14.92
N ALA A 118 11.33 12.77 14.67
CA ALA A 118 11.15 11.49 14.00
C ALA A 118 11.67 11.55 12.56
N LYS A 119 12.47 10.54 12.15
CA LYS A 119 12.94 10.41 10.77
C LYS A 119 11.77 10.14 9.84
N MET A 120 11.46 11.13 9.02
CA MET A 120 10.38 11.07 8.03
C MET A 120 10.90 10.58 6.69
N VAL A 121 10.00 9.93 5.96
CA VAL A 121 10.25 9.46 4.60
C VAL A 121 8.97 9.55 3.77
N ILE A 122 9.15 9.73 2.47
CA ILE A 122 8.10 9.52 1.47
C ILE A 122 8.26 8.10 0.94
N LEU A 123 7.19 7.32 0.97
CA LEU A 123 7.08 6.00 0.36
C LEU A 123 6.20 6.14 -0.87
N GLU A 124 6.74 5.85 -2.05
CA GLU A 124 6.05 6.00 -3.34
C GLU A 124 6.11 4.70 -4.14
N LEU A 125 5.08 4.49 -4.97
CA LEU A 125 5.09 3.51 -6.04
C LEU A 125 5.98 4.03 -7.19
N VAL A 126 6.73 3.13 -7.83
CA VAL A 126 7.77 3.48 -8.83
C VAL A 126 7.26 3.44 -10.25
#